data_AF-U2GPY5-F1
#
_entry.id   AF-U2GPY5-F1
#
_cell.length_a   1.000
_cell.length_b   1.000
_cell.length_c   1.000
_cell.angle_alpha   90.00
_cell.angle_beta   90.00
_cell.angle_gamma   90.00
#
_symmetry.space_group_name_H-M   'P 1'
#
loop_
_entity.id
_entity.type
_entity.pdbx_description
1 polymer ?
#
loop_
_entity_poly.entity_id
_entity_poly.type
_entity_poly.pdbx_seq_one_letter_code
_entity_poly.pdbx_strand_id
1 'polypeptide(L)' 'MDENFNAIIKNSIYGKFEVLQRINETTFLIKIAERELFVDSEGNFR' A
#
# COMPACT_ATOMS: atom_id res chain seq x y z
N MET A 1 -16.18 -5.43 -8.17
CA MET A 1 -15.05 -4.75 -7.52
C MET A 1 -15.40 -4.69 -6.06
N ASP A 2 -14.62 -5.30 -5.19
CA ASP A 2 -14.92 -5.34 -3.75
C ASP A 2 -15.10 -3.93 -3.20
N GLU A 3 -16.31 -3.62 -2.74
CA GLU A 3 -16.77 -2.27 -2.40
C GLU A 3 -16.18 -1.70 -1.10
N ASN A 4 -15.16 -2.32 -0.49
CA ASN A 4 -14.55 -1.80 0.76
C ASN A 4 -13.10 -2.26 0.93
N PHE A 5 -12.25 -2.09 -0.09
CA PHE A 5 -10.82 -2.36 0.09
C PHE A 5 -10.16 -1.25 0.91
N ASN A 6 -10.24 -1.35 2.25
CA ASN A 6 -9.53 -0.48 3.19
C ASN A 6 -8.40 -1.29 3.86
N ALA A 7 -7.23 -1.29 3.23
CA ALA A 7 -6.04 -1.92 3.78
C ALA A 7 -5.08 -0.84 4.29
N ILE A 8 -4.57 -1.04 5.51
CA ILE A 8 -3.52 -0.21 6.10
C ILE A 8 -2.26 -1.06 6.18
N ILE A 9 -1.20 -0.62 5.51
CA ILE A 9 0.10 -1.29 5.55
C ILE A 9 1.00 -0.52 6.50
N LYS A 10 1.87 -1.25 7.22
CA LYS A 10 2.84 -0.69 8.17
C LYS A 10 4.26 -1.04 7.71
N ASN A 11 5.07 -0.01 7.53
CA ASN A 11 6.51 -0.13 7.31
C ASN A 11 7.26 0.49 8.49
N SER A 12 8.42 -0.08 8.84
CA SER A 12 9.23 0.37 9.97
C SER A 12 9.92 1.72 9.73
N ILE A 13 10.14 2.11 8.47
CA ILE A 13 10.80 3.36 8.05
C ILE A 13 9.77 4.49 7.89
N TYR A 14 8.64 4.20 7.24
CA TYR A 14 7.65 5.23 6.88
C TYR A 14 6.38 5.24 7.74
N GLY A 15 6.22 4.29 8.65
CA GLY A 15 5.04 4.19 9.51
C GLY A 15 3.85 3.50 8.84
N LYS A 16 2.63 3.90 9.19
CA LYS A 16 1.39 3.37 8.62
C LYS A 16 0.95 4.23 7.44
N PHE A 17 0.50 3.59 6.36
CA PHE A 17 -0.03 4.26 5.18
C PHE A 17 -1.28 3.57 4.67
N GLU A 18 -2.16 4.38 4.09
CA GLU A 18 -3.40 3.95 3.45
C GLU A 18 -3.09 3.45 2.05
N VAL A 19 -3.69 2.30 1.70
CA VAL A 19 -3.60 1.75 0.36
C VAL A 19 -4.60 2.47 -0.54
N LEU A 20 -4.10 3.04 -1.64
CA LEU A 20 -4.93 3.67 -2.66
C LEU A 20 -5.60 2.64 -3.56
N GLN A 21 -4.86 1.60 -3.92
CA GLN A 21 -5.35 0.57 -4.83
C GLN A 21 -4.65 -0.76 -4.59
N ARG A 22 -5.39 -1.86 -4.69
CA ARG A 22 -4.81 -3.20 -4.81
C ARG A 22 -4.51 -3.50 -6.27
N ILE A 23 -3.24 -3.72 -6.60
CA ILE A 23 -2.81 -4.03 -7.97
C ILE A 23 -2.97 -5.52 -8.25
N ASN A 24 -2.62 -6.36 -7.28
CA ASN A 24 -2.84 -7.80 -7.33
C ASN A 24 -2.91 -8.36 -5.91
N GLU A 25 -2.84 -9.68 -5.74
CA GLU A 25 -3.02 -10.28 -4.43
C GLU A 25 -1.99 -9.82 -3.39
N THR A 26 -0.76 -9.57 -3.82
CA THR A 26 0.39 -9.28 -2.96
C THR A 26 0.95 -7.88 -3.16
N THR A 27 0.45 -7.09 -4.11
CA THR A 27 1.00 -5.77 -4.47
C THR A 27 -0.07 -4.69 -4.36
N PHE A 28 0.31 -3.57 -3.75
CA PHE A 28 -0.54 -2.44 -3.44
C PHE A 28 0.11 -1.15 -3.91
N LEU A 29 -0.71 -0.21 -4.39
CA LEU A 29 -0.32 1.16 -4.64
C LEU A 29 -0.62 1.98 -3.39
N ILE A 30 0.39 2.67 -2.88
CA ILE A 30 0.27 3.57 -1.74
C ILE A 30 0.74 4.97 -2.15
N LYS A 31 0.34 5.98 -1.38
CA LYS A 31 0.85 7.35 -1.54
C LYS A 31 1.51 7.83 -0.26
N ILE A 32 2.78 8.21 -0.38
CA ILE A 32 3.59 8.77 0.71
C ILE A 32 4.29 10.01 0.17
N ALA A 33 4.21 11.14 0.91
CA ALA A 33 4.93 12.37 0.58
C ALA A 33 4.82 12.75 -0.91
N GLU A 34 3.58 12.77 -1.43
CA GLU A 34 3.25 13.08 -2.82
C GLU A 34 3.77 12.11 -3.89
N ARG A 35 4.37 10.99 -3.49
CA ARG A 35 4.83 9.93 -4.39
C ARG A 35 3.92 8.72 -4.31
N GLU A 36 3.63 8.15 -5.46
CA GLU A 36 2.95 6.87 -5.59
C GLU A 36 4.01 5.77 -5.64
N LEU A 37 3.87 4.76 -4.76
CA LEU A 37 4.82 3.68 -4.62
C LEU A 37 4.09 2.35 -4.62
N PHE A 38 4.71 1.34 -5.21
CA PHE A 38 4.24 -0.03 -5.08
C PHE A 38 4.86 -0.66 -3.85
N VAL A 39 4.03 -1.28 -3.04
CA VAL A 39 4.48 -2.07 -1.90
C VAL A 39 3.90 -3.47 -1.99
N ASP A 40 4.67 -4.44 -1.55
CA ASP A 40 4.15 -5.79 -1.37
C ASP A 40 3.36 -5.92 -0.05
N SER A 41 2.77 -7.10 0.18
CA SER A 41 2.05 -7.45 1.41
C SER A 41 2.92 -7.47 2.66
N GLU A 42 4.24 -7.52 2.51
CA GLU A 42 5.20 -7.44 3.61
C GLU A 42 5.64 -6.00 3.89
N GLY A 43 5.19 -5.04 3.05
CA GLY A 43 5.51 -3.62 3.17
C GLY A 43 6.87 -3.24 2.59
N ASN A 44 7.46 -4.09 1.74
CA ASN A 44 8.66 -3.76 0.98
C ASN A 44 8.30 -2.95 -0.27
N PHE A 45 9.10 -1.93 -0.56
CA PHE A 45 8.94 -1.10 -1.75
C PHE A 45 9.49 -1.81 -2.98
N ARG A 46 8.76 -1.72 -4.09
CA ARG A 46 9.19 -2.22 -5.40
C ARG A 46 9.25 -1.09 -6.42
#